data_AF-K0S0R8-F1
#
_entry.id   AF-K0S0R8-F1
#
_cell.length_a   1.000
_cell.length_b   1.000
_cell.length_c   1.000
_cell.angle_alpha   90.00
_cell.angle_beta   90.00
_cell.angle_gamma   90.00
#
_symmetry.space_group_name_H-M   'P 1'
#
loop_
_entity.id
_entity.type
_entity.pdbx_description
1 polymer ?
#
loop_
_entity_poly.entity_id
_entity_poly.type
_entity_poly.pdbx_seq_one_letter_code
_entity_poly.pdbx_strand_id
1 'polypeptide(L)'
;MRTDELALVGPRLREGPNKFQNGFCGRDGCVYGIPQTSSGVLRIVPPGVERYDGYGRSLPSDSEHVDVMYCGDDVVACKDKMEGGVLGADGRIYCIPLRAKQFVSVLPRDKATG
;
A
#
# COMPACT_ATOMS: atom_id res chain seq x y z
N MET A 1 6.49 -26.11 -21.32
CA MET A 1 7.16 -24.97 -20.68
C MET A 1 6.07 -24.04 -20.19
N ARG A 2 6.03 -23.73 -18.89
CA ARG A 2 5.06 -22.77 -18.33
C ARG A 2 5.77 -21.42 -18.34
N THR A 3 5.21 -20.44 -19.03
CA THR A 3 5.73 -19.07 -19.04
C THR A 3 5.13 -18.30 -17.87
N ASP A 4 5.80 -17.23 -17.46
CA ASP A 4 5.24 -16.29 -16.50
C ASP A 4 4.07 -15.53 -17.14
N GLU A 5 3.06 -15.21 -16.33
CA GLU A 5 1.96 -14.33 -16.69
C GLU A 5 2.20 -12.94 -16.09
N LEU A 6 1.91 -11.89 -16.86
CA LEU A 6 2.12 -10.49 -16.46
C LEU A 6 0.81 -9.71 -16.57
N ALA A 7 0.44 -9.00 -15.51
CA ALA A 7 -0.71 -8.11 -15.47
C ALA A 7 -0.39 -6.82 -14.70
N LEU A 8 -1.03 -5.71 -15.08
CA LEU A 8 -0.97 -4.46 -14.33
C LEU A 8 -2.00 -4.48 -13.21
N VAL A 9 -1.61 -4.06 -12.01
CA VAL A 9 -2.48 -4.04 -10.83
C VAL A 9 -2.68 -2.61 -10.32
N GLY A 10 -3.93 -2.27 -10.01
CA GLY A 10 -4.30 -1.02 -9.36
C GLY A 10 -4.64 0.14 -10.29
N PRO A 11 -4.98 1.31 -9.71
CA PRO A 11 -5.37 2.48 -10.48
C PRO A 11 -4.16 3.10 -11.20
N ARG A 12 -4.44 3.83 -12.29
CA ARG A 12 -3.44 4.71 -12.90
C ARG A 12 -3.12 5.85 -11.95
N LEU A 13 -1.92 5.84 -11.36
CA LEU A 13 -1.42 6.96 -10.56
C LEU A 13 -0.97 8.12 -11.44
N ARG A 14 -1.02 9.34 -10.89
CA ARG A 14 -0.53 10.59 -11.53
C ARG A 14 0.82 10.39 -12.19
N GLU A 15 1.01 10.89 -13.41
CA GLU A 15 2.26 10.81 -14.16
C GLU A 15 3.44 11.45 -13.44
N GLY A 16 4.66 10.97 -13.72
CA GLY A 16 5.89 11.44 -13.10
C GLY A 16 6.94 10.32 -12.97
N PRO A 17 8.23 10.65 -12.96
CA PRO A 17 9.31 9.68 -12.73
C PRO A 17 9.34 9.21 -11.26
N ASN A 18 10.13 8.16 -10.98
CA ASN A 18 10.51 7.71 -9.63
C ASN A 18 9.35 7.47 -8.65
N LYS A 19 8.19 7.02 -9.15
CA LYS A 19 6.98 6.92 -8.31
C LYS A 19 7.09 5.86 -7.22
N PHE A 20 7.68 4.70 -7.48
CA PHE A 20 7.71 3.60 -6.53
C PHE A 20 9.15 3.31 -6.13
N GLN A 21 9.42 3.42 -4.83
CA GLN A 21 10.75 3.20 -4.28
C GLN A 21 10.85 1.87 -3.52
N ASN A 22 9.73 1.34 -2.99
CA ASN A 22 9.69 0.12 -2.16
C ASN A 22 8.31 -0.55 -2.13
N GLY A 23 8.29 -1.81 -1.67
CA GLY A 23 7.08 -2.57 -1.35
C GLY A 23 7.27 -3.53 -0.16
N PHE A 24 6.23 -3.75 0.65
CA PHE A 24 6.27 -4.62 1.84
C PHE A 24 5.10 -5.61 1.85
N CYS A 25 5.36 -6.87 2.21
CA CYS A 25 4.29 -7.79 2.60
C CYS A 25 3.90 -7.51 4.06
N GLY A 26 2.65 -7.13 4.29
CA GLY A 26 2.09 -6.97 5.61
C GLY A 26 1.72 -8.31 6.24
N ARG A 27 1.59 -8.33 7.57
CA ARG A 27 1.19 -9.52 8.32
C ARG A 27 -0.22 -10.00 7.94
N ASP A 28 -1.09 -9.10 7.48
CA ASP A 28 -2.41 -9.40 6.91
C ASP A 28 -2.36 -10.10 5.54
N GLY A 29 -1.18 -10.26 4.94
CA GLY A 29 -1.02 -10.82 3.60
C GLY A 29 -1.23 -9.82 2.48
N CYS A 30 -1.48 -8.53 2.79
CA CYS A 30 -1.52 -7.48 1.79
C CYS A 30 -0.10 -7.03 1.37
N VAL A 31 0.02 -6.41 0.21
CA VAL A 31 1.25 -5.75 -0.26
C VAL A 31 1.08 -4.23 -0.14
N TYR A 32 2.08 -3.57 0.44
CA TYR A 32 2.08 -2.13 0.68
C TYR A 32 3.13 -1.45 -0.17
N GLY A 33 2.69 -0.66 -1.14
CA GLY A 33 3.56 0.14 -2.00
C GLY A 33 3.64 1.58 -1.52
N ILE A 34 4.83 2.18 -1.54
CA ILE A 34 5.04 3.57 -1.10
C ILE A 34 5.28 4.46 -2.31
N PRO A 35 4.21 5.08 -2.86
CA PRO A 35 4.34 6.00 -3.98
C PRO A 35 4.83 7.39 -3.54
N GLN A 36 5.76 7.96 -4.30
CA GLN A 36 6.37 9.27 -4.09
C GLN A 36 5.38 10.43 -4.28
N THR A 37 4.36 10.26 -5.15
CA THR A 37 3.46 11.34 -5.60
C THR A 37 1.97 11.03 -5.44
N SER A 38 1.59 9.88 -4.90
CA SER A 38 0.17 9.52 -4.67
C SER A 38 -0.46 10.32 -3.51
N SER A 39 -1.78 10.28 -3.36
CA SER A 39 -2.49 10.78 -2.18
C SER A 39 -2.32 9.90 -0.93
N GLY A 40 -1.67 8.75 -1.05
CA GLY A 40 -1.50 7.82 0.06
C GLY A 40 -0.60 6.62 -0.23
N VAL A 41 -0.41 5.77 0.77
CA VAL A 41 0.26 4.46 0.63
C VAL A 41 -0.68 3.52 -0.13
N LEU A 42 -0.17 2.79 -1.12
CA LEU A 42 -0.98 1.78 -1.79
C LEU A 42 -1.07 0.53 -0.93
N ARG A 43 -2.25 -0.05 -0.79
CA ARG A 43 -2.47 -1.39 -0.25
C ARG A 43 -3.09 -2.25 -1.34
N ILE A 44 -2.34 -3.23 -1.82
CA ILE A 44 -2.80 -4.26 -2.74
C ILE A 44 -3.22 -5.45 -1.89
N VAL A 45 -4.47 -5.86 -2.02
CA VAL A 45 -5.05 -7.08 -1.43
C VAL A 45 -4.99 -8.16 -2.52
N PRO A 46 -4.09 -9.15 -2.43
CA PRO A 46 -4.02 -10.24 -3.40
C PRO A 46 -5.29 -11.11 -3.40
N PRO A 47 -5.54 -11.88 -4.48
CA PRO A 47 -6.58 -12.92 -4.47
C PRO A 47 -6.40 -13.88 -3.29
N GLY A 48 -7.52 -14.29 -2.69
CA GLY A 48 -7.57 -15.17 -1.52
C GLY A 48 -7.31 -14.47 -0.17
N VAL A 49 -6.91 -13.20 -0.16
CA VAL A 49 -6.83 -12.42 1.09
C VAL A 49 -8.20 -11.85 1.41
N GLU A 50 -8.71 -12.15 2.60
CA GLU A 50 -10.02 -11.68 3.06
C GLU A 50 -10.03 -10.17 3.26
N ARG A 51 -11.11 -9.54 2.79
CA ARG A 51 -11.38 -8.12 3.02
C ARG A 51 -12.86 -7.92 3.31
N TYR A 52 -13.16 -6.87 4.06
CA TYR A 52 -14.50 -6.57 4.52
C TYR A 52 -14.86 -5.12 4.22
N ASP A 53 -16.15 -4.85 4.02
CA ASP A 53 -16.64 -3.48 3.91
C ASP A 53 -16.67 -2.75 5.27
N GLY A 54 -17.11 -1.50 5.27
CA GLY A 54 -17.26 -0.70 6.49
C GLY A 54 -18.26 -1.25 7.52
N TYR A 55 -19.03 -2.27 7.16
CA TYR A 55 -20.01 -2.94 8.02
C TYR A 55 -19.54 -4.36 8.44
N GLY A 56 -18.31 -4.75 8.10
CA GLY A 56 -17.76 -6.06 8.43
C GLY A 56 -18.26 -7.20 7.55
N ARG A 57 -18.90 -6.93 6.41
CA ARG A 57 -19.33 -7.97 5.47
C ARG A 57 -18.18 -8.39 4.57
N SER A 58 -17.98 -9.70 4.40
CA SER A 58 -16.95 -10.24 3.52
C SER A 58 -17.19 -9.78 2.08
N LEU A 59 -16.12 -9.38 1.40
CA LEU A 59 -16.12 -8.96 0.00
C LEU A 59 -15.46 -10.04 -0.86
N PRO A 60 -15.72 -10.06 -2.19
CA PRO A 60 -15.09 -11.00 -3.10
C PRO A 60 -13.56 -10.96 -3.00
N SER A 61 -12.91 -12.13 -3.03
CA SER A 61 -11.46 -12.29 -2.98
C SER A 61 -10.90 -13.07 -4.17
N ASP A 62 -11.70 -13.22 -5.23
CA ASP A 62 -11.35 -13.88 -6.49
C ASP A 62 -10.39 -13.07 -7.37
N SER A 63 -10.25 -11.77 -7.09
CA SER A 63 -9.40 -10.83 -7.79
C SER A 63 -8.69 -9.89 -6.83
N GLU A 64 -7.56 -9.33 -7.29
CA GLU A 64 -6.83 -8.33 -6.54
C GLU A 64 -7.65 -7.05 -6.36
N HIS A 65 -7.45 -6.38 -5.23
CA HIS A 65 -8.05 -5.08 -4.95
C HIS A 65 -6.98 -4.10 -4.49
N VAL A 66 -7.11 -2.83 -4.87
CA VAL A 66 -6.11 -1.82 -4.53
C VAL A 66 -6.77 -0.64 -3.85
N ASP A 67 -6.35 -0.39 -2.61
CA ASP A 67 -6.70 0.78 -1.84
C ASP A 67 -5.58 1.83 -1.89
N VAL A 68 -5.98 3.11 -1.78
CA VAL A 68 -5.05 4.20 -1.49
C VAL A 68 -5.30 4.67 -0.05
N MET A 69 -4.41 4.29 0.86
CA MET A 69 -4.43 4.67 2.26
C MET A 69 -4.00 6.13 2.42
N TYR A 70 -4.97 7.03 2.43
CA TYR A 70 -4.76 8.47 2.52
C TYR A 70 -3.90 8.86 3.73
N CYS A 71 -2.90 9.73 3.50
CA CYS A 71 -1.88 10.10 4.49
C CYS A 71 -2.06 11.49 5.10
N GLY A 72 -3.22 12.14 4.91
CA GLY A 72 -3.48 13.50 5.41
C GLY A 72 -3.07 14.60 4.42
N ASP A 73 -3.76 15.74 4.48
CA ASP A 73 -3.66 16.82 3.49
C ASP A 73 -2.24 17.40 3.39
N ASP A 74 -1.56 17.55 4.53
CA ASP A 74 -0.19 18.07 4.59
C ASP A 74 0.80 17.20 3.80
N VAL A 75 0.63 15.88 3.87
CA VAL A 75 1.47 14.91 3.17
C VAL A 75 1.11 14.84 1.68
N VAL A 76 -0.18 14.98 1.34
CA VAL A 76 -0.65 14.97 -0.05
C VAL A 76 -0.20 16.22 -0.82
N ALA A 77 -0.17 17.39 -0.19
CA ALA A 77 0.29 18.63 -0.80
C ALA A 77 1.80 18.65 -1.10
N CYS A 78 2.57 17.77 -0.45
CA CYS A 78 4.01 17.66 -0.66
C CYS A 78 4.33 16.83 -1.92
N LYS A 79 5.00 17.47 -2.89
CA LYS A 79 5.63 16.78 -4.02
C LYS A 79 6.82 15.97 -3.52
N ASP A 80 7.08 14.82 -4.16
CA ASP A 80 8.26 13.97 -3.90
C ASP A 80 8.41 13.67 -2.39
N LYS A 81 7.30 13.25 -1.76
CA LYS A 81 7.19 13.23 -0.29
C LYS A 81 7.99 12.12 0.39
N MET A 82 8.08 10.95 -0.22
CA MET A 82 8.64 9.73 0.37
C MET A 82 9.79 9.21 -0.47
N GLU A 83 10.86 8.75 0.18
CA GLU A 83 12.01 8.12 -0.48
C GLU A 83 11.96 6.59 -0.37
N GLY A 84 11.23 6.04 0.60
CA GLY A 84 11.18 4.60 0.80
C GLY A 84 10.40 4.20 2.04
N GLY A 85 10.72 3.02 2.58
CA GLY A 85 10.14 2.56 3.84
C GLY A 85 10.99 1.53 4.53
N VAL A 86 10.62 1.19 5.77
CA VAL A 86 11.21 0.08 6.53
C VAL A 86 10.14 -0.60 7.37
N LEU A 87 10.21 -1.92 7.51
CA LEU A 87 9.40 -2.67 8.47
C LEU A 87 10.06 -2.58 9.85
N GLY A 88 9.35 -1.99 10.81
CA GLY A 88 9.76 -1.94 12.21
C GLY A 88 9.57 -3.27 12.92
N ALA A 89 10.31 -3.47 14.01
CA ALA A 89 10.16 -4.65 14.88
C ALA A 89 8.80 -4.72 15.60
N ASP A 90 8.05 -3.61 15.62
CA ASP A 90 6.66 -3.52 16.11
C ASP A 90 5.62 -3.95 15.05
N GLY A 91 6.11 -4.35 13.86
CA GLY A 91 5.28 -4.75 12.72
C GLY A 91 4.60 -3.58 12.02
N ARG A 92 5.02 -2.33 12.25
CA ARG A 92 4.60 -1.18 11.44
C ARG A 92 5.53 -1.00 10.25
N ILE A 93 4.97 -0.51 9.14
CA ILE A 93 5.76 -0.02 8.01
C ILE A 93 5.92 1.48 8.20
N TYR A 94 7.16 1.95 8.30
CA TYR A 94 7.50 3.36 8.41
C TYR A 94 7.96 3.87 7.04
N CYS A 95 7.18 4.76 6.42
CA CYS A 95 7.55 5.43 5.18
C CYS A 95 8.56 6.54 5.49
N ILE A 96 9.74 6.45 4.88
CA ILE A 96 10.84 7.39 5.08
C ILE A 96 10.60 8.62 4.19
N PRO A 97 10.49 9.84 4.76
CA PRO A 97 10.25 11.03 3.97
C PRO A 97 11.47 11.45 3.15
N LEU A 98 11.23 11.97 1.95
CA LEU A 98 12.20 12.75 1.18
C LEU A 98 11.99 14.25 1.44
N ARG A 99 10.78 14.75 1.16
CA ARG A 99 10.41 16.17 1.37
C ARG A 99 9.29 16.38 2.39
N ALA A 100 8.57 15.32 2.77
CA ALA A 100 7.56 15.43 3.80
C ALA A 100 8.21 15.77 5.16
N LYS A 101 7.50 16.53 6.00
CA LYS A 101 8.01 16.96 7.30
C LYS A 101 7.79 15.92 8.41
N GLN A 102 7.10 14.83 8.09
CA GLN A 102 6.71 13.77 9.02
C GLN A 102 6.81 12.40 8.33
N PHE A 103 7.05 11.37 9.14
CA PHE A 103 6.94 9.97 8.71
C PHE A 103 5.47 9.58 8.59
N VAL A 104 5.18 8.65 7.69
CA VAL A 104 3.90 7.93 7.66
C VAL A 104 4.13 6.54 8.24
N SER A 105 3.45 6.20 9.33
CA SER A 105 3.43 4.82 9.84
C SER A 105 2.15 4.12 9.40
N VAL A 106 2.28 2.93 8.80
CA VAL A 106 1.17 2.04 8.51
C VAL A 106 1.24 0.87 9.48
N LEU A 107 0.13 0.57 10.14
CA LEU A 107 -0.04 -0.66 10.91
C LEU A 107 -0.90 -1.62 10.05
N PRO A 108 -0.29 -2.62 9.38
CA PRO A 108 -1.06 -3.67 8.74
C PRO A 108 -1.94 -4.38 9.77
N ARG A 109 -3.13 -4.79 9.35
CA ARG A 109 -4.06 -5.50 10.24
C ARG A 109 -3.48 -6.88 10.57
N ASP A 110 -4.02 -7.52 11.59
CA ASP A 110 -3.81 -8.96 11.76
C ASP A 110 -4.59 -9.71 10.67
N LYS A 111 -4.13 -10.90 10.30
CA LYS A 111 -4.95 -11.78 9.46
C LYS A 111 -6.25 -12.08 10.19
N ALA A 112 -7.36 -12.08 9.46
CA ALA A 112 -8.59 -12.64 9.98
C ALA A 112 -8.32 -14.09 10.38
N THR A 113 -8.56 -14.42 11.65
CA THR A 113 -8.60 -15.80 12.11
C THR A 113 -9.99 -16.31 11.81
N GLY A 114 -10.08 -17.33 10.95
CA GLY A 114 -11.33 -18.04 10.66
C GLY A 114 -11.88 -18.79 11.87
#